data_AF-A0A6C0LZA4-F1
#
_entry.id   AF-A0A6C0LZA4-F1
#
_cell.length_a   1.000
_cell.length_b   1.000
_cell.length_c   1.000
_cell.angle_alpha   90.00
_cell.angle_beta   90.00
_cell.angle_gamma   90.00
#
_symmetry.space_group_name_H-M   'P 1'
#
loop_
_entity.id
_entity.type
_entity.pdbx_description
1 polymer ?
#
loop_
_entity_poly.entity_id
_entity_poly.type
_entity_poly.pdbx_seq_one_letter_code
_entity_poly.pdbx_strand_id
1 'polypeptide(L)'
;MGVPDWKYTVAISIATVATISIVYCMVFGTALQGCRDRHSDEMIHMIKQRLKLLDSNLSHVPIYASTSSYIQNKRRIYLCVRDPKTKKLYDINTLMYVTLHEVAHFVSDSYSTTSAHNGEFHTNFNTILMKAKALGIYDSSKPVPTTYCGLV
;
A
#
# COMPACT_ATOMS: atom_id res chain seq x y z
N MET A 1 -6.40 41.31 -46.33
CA MET A 1 -6.70 41.87 -44.99
C MET A 1 -5.79 41.17 -43.99
N GLY A 2 -4.84 41.89 -43.39
CA GLY A 2 -3.92 41.32 -42.39
C GLY A 2 -4.58 41.22 -41.02
N VAL A 3 -4.17 40.25 -40.21
CA VAL A 3 -4.66 40.10 -38.83
C VAL A 3 -4.06 41.22 -37.97
N PRO A 4 -4.84 41.91 -37.12
CA PRO A 4 -4.33 42.97 -36.25
C PRO A 4 -3.27 42.48 -35.24
N ASP A 5 -2.21 43.25 -35.06
CA ASP A 5 -1.05 42.94 -34.20
C ASP A 5 -1.40 42.59 -32.75
N TRP A 6 -2.42 43.26 -32.19
CA TRP A 6 -2.91 42.98 -30.83
C TRP A 6 -3.43 41.55 -30.64
N LYS A 7 -3.95 40.93 -31.71
CA LYS A 7 -4.43 39.54 -31.65
C LYS A 7 -3.28 38.55 -31.45
N TYR A 8 -2.11 38.84 -32.04
CA TYR A 8 -0.91 38.02 -31.85
C TYR A 8 -0.37 38.16 -30.42
N THR A 9 -0.31 39.38 -29.88
CA THR A 9 0.14 39.62 -28.51
C THR A 9 -0.77 38.95 -27.47
N VAL A 10 -2.09 39.04 -27.66
CA VAL A 10 -3.07 38.36 -26.80
C VAL A 10 -2.93 36.84 -26.91
N ALA A 11 -2.76 36.30 -28.13
CA ALA A 11 -2.57 34.85 -28.32
C ALA A 11 -1.30 34.32 -27.63
N ILE A 12 -0.18 35.04 -27.72
CA ILE A 12 1.08 34.70 -27.04
C ILE A 12 0.90 34.75 -25.51
N SER A 13 0.21 35.77 -25.01
CA SER A 13 -0.07 35.91 -23.56
C SER A 13 -0.95 34.77 -23.04
N ILE A 14 -1.98 34.37 -23.79
CA ILE A 14 -2.83 33.23 -23.42
C ILE A 14 -2.01 31.93 -23.46
N ALA A 15 -1.19 31.72 -24.49
CA ALA A 15 -0.36 30.53 -24.62
C ALA A 15 0.65 30.41 -23.47
N THR A 16 1.28 31.51 -23.06
CA THR A 16 2.24 31.54 -21.94
C THR A 16 1.58 31.28 -20.59
N VAL A 17 0.40 31.86 -20.34
CA VAL A 17 -0.36 31.57 -19.10
C VAL A 17 -0.79 30.10 -19.07
N ALA A 18 -1.24 29.55 -20.20
CA ALA A 18 -1.64 28.14 -20.29
C ALA A 18 -0.45 27.20 -20.03
N THR A 19 0.71 27.47 -20.59
CA THR A 19 1.91 26.63 -20.37
C THR A 19 2.39 26.70 -18.92
N ILE A 20 2.45 27.89 -18.32
CA ILE A 20 2.80 28.05 -16.90
C ILE A 20 1.82 27.27 -16.01
N SER A 21 0.52 27.35 -16.31
CA SER A 21 -0.52 26.64 -15.56
C SER A 21 -0.33 25.12 -15.65
N ILE A 22 -0.03 24.59 -16.84
CA ILE A 22 0.23 23.15 -17.04
C ILE A 22 1.47 22.71 -16.26
N VAL A 23 2.57 23.47 -16.34
CA VAL A 23 3.81 23.16 -15.63
C VAL A 23 3.58 23.18 -14.12
N TYR A 24 2.88 24.19 -13.61
CA TYR A 24 2.52 24.27 -12.20
C TYR A 24 1.69 23.06 -11.75
N CYS A 25 0.66 22.68 -12.52
CA CYS A 25 -0.15 21.49 -12.24
C CYS A 25 0.70 20.21 -12.22
N MET A 26 1.65 20.05 -13.15
CA MET A 26 2.56 18.90 -13.17
C MET A 26 3.47 18.87 -11.94
N VAL A 27 4.11 19.99 -11.59
CA VAL A 27 5.01 20.10 -10.43
C VAL A 27 4.26 19.88 -9.11
N PHE A 28 3.08 20.48 -8.97
CA PHE A 28 2.24 20.28 -7.79
C PHE A 28 1.75 18.83 -7.69
N GLY A 29 1.36 18.23 -8.83
CA GLY A 29 0.94 16.83 -8.89
C GLY A 29 2.05 15.85 -8.48
N THR A 30 3.28 16.06 -8.93
CA THR A 30 4.43 15.22 -8.54
C THR A 30 4.81 15.40 -7.07
N ALA A 31 4.70 16.62 -6.52
CA ALA A 31 4.91 16.85 -5.09
C ALA A 31 3.88 16.12 -4.22
N LEU A 32 2.60 16.14 -4.60
CA LEU A 32 1.55 15.38 -3.91
C LEU A 32 1.77 13.86 -4.01
N GLN A 33 2.18 13.38 -5.19
CA GLN A 33 2.53 11.98 -5.40
C GLN A 33 3.69 11.54 -4.50
N GLY A 34 4.78 12.33 -4.47
CA GLY A 34 5.93 12.05 -3.62
C GLY A 34 5.61 12.07 -2.12
N CYS A 35 4.72 12.96 -1.67
CA CYS A 35 4.24 12.97 -0.29
C CYS A 35 3.41 11.70 0.02
N ARG A 36 2.54 11.28 -0.91
CA ARG A 36 1.73 10.06 -0.74
C ARG A 36 2.61 8.81 -0.65
N ASP A 37 3.63 8.73 -1.48
CA ASP A 37 4.56 7.60 -1.55
C ASP A 37 5.41 7.53 -0.28
N ARG A 38 5.95 8.67 0.19
CA ARG A 38 6.68 8.76 1.47
C ARG A 38 5.90 8.21 2.67
N HIS A 39 4.65 8.63 2.84
CA HIS A 39 3.81 8.13 3.94
C HIS A 39 3.52 6.62 3.83
N SER A 40 3.44 6.10 2.60
CA SER A 40 3.25 4.67 2.35
C SER A 40 4.53 3.89 2.72
N ASP A 41 5.69 4.43 2.40
CA ASP A 41 7.00 3.87 2.75
C ASP A 41 7.24 3.87 4.27
N GLU A 42 6.86 4.94 4.97
CA GLU A 42 6.90 5.02 6.43
C GLU A 42 6.03 3.93 7.08
N MET A 43 4.84 3.70 6.54
CA MET A 43 3.96 2.63 7.02
C MET A 43 4.57 1.25 6.82
N ILE A 44 5.13 0.98 5.63
CA ILE A 44 5.84 -0.27 5.35
C ILE A 44 7.05 -0.44 6.26
N HIS A 45 7.80 0.64 6.54
CA HIS A 45 8.91 0.61 7.46
C HIS A 45 8.45 0.20 8.87
N MET A 46 7.36 0.78 9.38
CA MET A 46 6.79 0.40 10.68
C MET A 46 6.36 -1.08 10.72
N ILE A 47 5.73 -1.58 9.65
CA ILE A 47 5.36 -2.99 9.52
C ILE A 47 6.60 -3.88 9.59
N LYS A 48 7.67 -3.55 8.86
CA LYS A 48 8.93 -4.32 8.89
C LYS A 48 9.56 -4.34 10.28
N GLN A 49 9.55 -3.22 11.02
CA GLN A 49 10.05 -3.19 12.40
C GLN A 49 9.22 -4.11 13.33
N ARG A 50 7.90 -4.15 13.16
CA ARG A 50 7.03 -5.05 13.93
C ARG A 50 7.24 -6.52 13.55
N LEU A 51 7.37 -6.83 12.25
CA LEU A 51 7.68 -8.19 11.79
C LEU A 51 9.03 -8.70 12.32
N LYS A 52 10.02 -7.82 12.46
CA LYS A 52 11.31 -8.17 13.07
C LYS A 52 11.18 -8.71 14.50
N LEU A 53 10.18 -8.25 15.26
CA LEU A 53 9.90 -8.74 16.61
C LEU A 53 9.32 -10.16 16.59
N LEU A 54 8.63 -10.54 15.51
CA LEU A 54 8.07 -11.87 15.33
C LEU A 54 9.13 -12.88 14.87
N ASP A 55 9.91 -12.50 13.85
CA ASP A 55 11.05 -13.24 13.33
C ASP A 55 11.96 -12.26 12.57
N SER A 56 13.25 -12.23 12.92
CA SER A 56 14.24 -11.36 12.27
C SER A 56 14.32 -11.57 10.76
N ASN A 57 14.07 -12.78 10.25
CA ASN A 57 14.12 -13.10 8.83
C ASN A 57 12.99 -12.41 8.05
N LEU A 58 11.81 -12.20 8.67
CA LEU A 58 10.68 -11.55 8.03
C LEU A 58 10.95 -10.09 7.68
N SER A 59 11.87 -9.43 8.38
CA SER A 59 12.26 -8.04 8.07
C SER A 59 12.97 -7.88 6.72
N HIS A 60 13.53 -8.97 6.18
CA HIS A 60 14.19 -9.01 4.87
C HIS A 60 13.22 -9.29 3.73
N VAL A 61 11.97 -9.69 4.01
CA VAL A 61 10.95 -9.90 2.97
C VAL A 61 10.64 -8.54 2.32
N PRO A 62 10.77 -8.42 0.99
CA PRO A 62 10.35 -7.22 0.27
C PRO A 62 8.85 -6.97 0.43
N ILE A 63 8.49 -5.76 0.85
CA ILE A 63 7.10 -5.31 1.01
C ILE A 63 6.95 -4.00 0.23
N TYR A 64 5.90 -3.90 -0.58
CA TYR A 64 5.62 -2.74 -1.43
C TYR A 64 4.17 -2.27 -1.27
N ALA A 65 3.95 -0.96 -1.41
CA ALA A 65 2.61 -0.41 -1.48
C ALA A 65 1.98 -0.74 -2.84
N SER A 66 0.70 -1.10 -2.84
CA SER A 66 -0.07 -1.51 -4.01
C SER A 66 -1.54 -1.10 -3.85
N THR A 67 -2.36 -1.34 -4.86
CA THR A 67 -3.82 -1.11 -4.85
C THR A 67 -4.61 -2.31 -4.31
N SER A 68 -3.96 -3.47 -4.15
CA SER A 68 -4.48 -4.69 -3.54
C SER A 68 -3.38 -5.36 -2.72
N SER A 69 -3.76 -6.28 -1.82
CA SER A 69 -2.80 -7.06 -1.03
C SER A 69 -2.70 -8.47 -1.56
N TYR A 70 -1.46 -8.96 -1.70
CA TYR A 70 -1.17 -10.30 -2.16
C TYR A 70 0.31 -10.60 -1.99
N ILE A 71 0.65 -11.89 -1.94
CA ILE A 71 2.02 -12.37 -2.08
C ILE A 71 2.30 -12.83 -3.52
N GLN A 72 3.39 -12.34 -4.11
CA GLN A 72 3.84 -12.72 -5.44
C GLN A 72 4.99 -13.75 -5.34
N ASN A 73 4.80 -14.91 -5.99
CA ASN A 73 5.80 -15.97 -6.12
C ASN A 73 6.44 -16.41 -4.78
N LYS A 74 5.71 -16.30 -3.67
CA LYS A 74 6.21 -16.52 -2.29
C LYS A 74 7.53 -15.78 -2.00
N ARG A 75 7.71 -14.57 -2.52
CA ARG A 75 8.95 -13.79 -2.35
C ARG A 75 8.73 -12.32 -2.04
N ARG A 76 7.63 -11.73 -2.50
CA ARG A 76 7.35 -10.30 -2.34
C ARG A 76 5.92 -10.10 -1.89
N ILE A 77 5.72 -9.30 -0.86
CA ILE A 77 4.41 -8.93 -0.36
C ILE A 77 4.04 -7.57 -0.94
N TYR A 78 2.84 -7.47 -1.50
CA TYR A 78 2.23 -6.22 -1.90
C TYR A 78 1.11 -5.91 -0.92
N LEU A 79 1.02 -4.68 -0.43
CA LEU A 79 0.04 -4.26 0.56
C LEU A 79 -0.79 -3.09 0.06
N CYS A 80 -2.10 -3.20 0.21
CA CYS A 80 -3.00 -2.07 0.05
C CYS A 80 -2.98 -1.18 1.29
N VAL A 81 -2.04 -0.25 1.35
CA VAL A 81 -1.85 0.61 2.53
C VAL A 81 -2.89 1.71 2.67
N ARG A 82 -3.68 1.99 1.61
CA ARG A 82 -4.68 3.07 1.57
C ARG A 82 -6.03 2.57 1.11
N ASP A 83 -7.08 3.15 1.68
CA ASP A 83 -8.44 2.92 1.22
C ASP A 83 -8.62 3.45 -0.22
N PRO A 84 -9.12 2.63 -1.16
CA PRO A 84 -9.18 3.00 -2.57
C PRO A 84 -10.20 4.12 -2.84
N LYS A 85 -11.19 4.31 -1.95
CA LYS A 85 -12.21 5.36 -2.04
C LYS A 85 -11.74 6.64 -1.37
N THR A 86 -11.31 6.57 -0.12
CA THR A 86 -10.99 7.76 0.69
C THR A 86 -9.53 8.20 0.56
N LYS A 87 -8.65 7.35 0.02
CA LYS A 87 -7.18 7.54 -0.08
C LYS A 87 -6.45 7.69 1.26
N LYS A 88 -7.16 7.54 2.38
CA LYS A 88 -6.58 7.54 3.73
C LYS A 88 -5.78 6.26 3.97
N LEU A 89 -4.70 6.37 4.74
CA LEU A 89 -3.98 5.20 5.21
C LEU A 89 -4.87 4.36 6.12
N TYR A 90 -4.79 3.03 5.99
CA TYR A 90 -5.32 2.13 7.01
C TYR A 90 -4.48 2.24 8.28
N ASP A 91 -5.10 1.94 9.42
CA ASP A 91 -4.39 1.89 10.69
C ASP A 91 -3.40 0.72 10.71
N ILE A 92 -2.38 0.85 11.56
CA ILE A 92 -1.31 -0.16 11.65
C ILE A 92 -1.84 -1.54 12.08
N ASN A 93 -2.93 -1.63 12.85
CA ASN A 93 -3.45 -2.93 13.29
C ASN A 93 -4.06 -3.70 12.12
N THR A 94 -4.86 -3.00 11.30
CA THR A 94 -5.39 -3.52 10.03
C THR A 94 -4.26 -4.02 9.13
N LEU A 95 -3.24 -3.19 8.92
CA LEU A 95 -2.12 -3.56 8.03
C LEU A 95 -1.28 -4.70 8.60
N MET A 96 -1.13 -4.79 9.93
CA MET A 96 -0.49 -5.93 10.56
C MET A 96 -1.28 -7.22 10.34
N TYR A 97 -2.60 -7.22 10.53
CA TYR A 97 -3.42 -8.40 10.26
C TYR A 97 -3.23 -8.93 8.84
N VAL A 98 -3.32 -8.04 7.85
CA VAL A 98 -3.18 -8.42 6.43
C VAL A 98 -1.76 -8.84 6.10
N THR A 99 -0.75 -8.18 6.65
CA THR A 99 0.64 -8.60 6.46
C THR A 99 0.87 -10.00 7.03
N LEU A 100 0.31 -10.31 8.21
CA LEU A 100 0.43 -11.63 8.82
C LEU A 100 -0.31 -12.71 8.00
N HIS A 101 -1.41 -12.35 7.34
CA HIS A 101 -2.10 -13.23 6.38
C HIS A 101 -1.18 -13.58 5.21
N GLU A 102 -0.53 -12.59 4.59
CA GLU A 102 0.41 -12.83 3.50
C GLU A 102 1.67 -13.60 3.95
N VAL A 103 2.13 -13.38 5.19
CA VAL A 103 3.20 -14.20 5.80
C VAL A 103 2.74 -15.65 6.00
N ALA A 104 1.48 -15.90 6.35
CA ALA A 104 0.97 -17.26 6.43
C ALA A 104 0.98 -17.95 5.05
N HIS A 105 0.61 -17.24 3.98
CA HIS A 105 0.79 -17.74 2.62
C HIS A 105 2.25 -17.98 2.22
N PHE A 106 3.18 -17.17 2.74
CA PHE A 106 4.62 -17.35 2.51
C PHE A 106 5.15 -18.66 3.12
N VAL A 107 4.75 -18.98 4.35
CA VAL A 107 5.26 -20.15 5.09
C VAL A 107 4.48 -21.44 4.81
N SER A 108 3.28 -21.35 4.23
CA SER A 108 2.52 -22.53 3.81
C SER A 108 2.96 -23.03 2.43
N ASP A 109 3.26 -24.33 2.33
CA ASP A 109 3.76 -24.92 1.08
C ASP A 109 2.65 -25.10 0.05
N SER A 110 1.45 -25.37 0.53
CA SER A 110 0.25 -25.67 -0.25
C SER A 110 -0.45 -24.43 -0.82
N TYR A 111 0.22 -23.68 -1.70
CA TYR A 111 -0.46 -22.76 -2.63
C TYR A 111 -1.09 -23.58 -3.76
N SER A 112 -2.07 -24.42 -3.42
CA SER A 112 -2.84 -25.17 -4.41
C SER A 112 -3.95 -24.28 -4.94
N THR A 113 -4.06 -24.19 -6.27
CA THR A 113 -5.01 -23.36 -7.03
C THR A 113 -6.48 -23.61 -6.69
N THR A 114 -6.79 -24.63 -5.89
CA THR A 114 -8.15 -25.00 -5.46
C THR A 114 -8.49 -24.60 -4.02
N SER A 115 -7.51 -24.28 -3.16
CA SER A 115 -7.78 -23.80 -1.79
C SER A 115 -6.53 -23.13 -1.18
N ALA A 116 -6.41 -21.82 -1.36
CA ALA A 116 -5.31 -21.02 -0.79
C ALA A 116 -5.36 -20.93 0.75
N HIS A 117 -6.52 -21.21 1.36
CA HIS A 117 -6.77 -21.18 2.80
C HIS A 117 -7.17 -22.56 3.33
N ASN A 118 -6.32 -23.55 3.14
CA ASN A 118 -6.56 -24.90 3.66
C ASN A 118 -6.20 -25.01 5.17
N GLY A 119 -6.30 -26.21 5.73
CA GLY A 119 -6.02 -26.45 7.16
C GLY A 119 -4.58 -26.11 7.59
N GLU A 120 -3.59 -26.28 6.71
CA GLU A 120 -2.19 -25.90 6.97
C GLU A 120 -2.08 -24.38 7.10
N PHE A 121 -2.65 -23.65 6.15
CA PHE A 121 -2.72 -22.18 6.19
C PHE A 121 -3.36 -21.69 7.48
N HIS A 122 -4.53 -22.21 7.85
CA HIS A 122 -5.22 -21.76 9.07
C HIS A 122 -4.41 -22.06 10.34
N THR A 123 -3.74 -23.21 10.39
CA THR A 123 -2.87 -23.57 11.52
C THR A 123 -1.69 -22.61 11.64
N ASN A 124 -1.01 -22.33 10.52
CA ASN A 124 0.11 -21.39 10.48
C ASN A 124 -0.34 -19.97 10.82
N PHE A 125 -1.43 -19.50 10.21
CA PHE A 125 -1.96 -18.15 10.41
C PHE A 125 -2.39 -17.94 11.87
N ASN A 126 -3.11 -18.88 12.47
CA ASN A 126 -3.49 -18.80 13.89
C ASN A 126 -2.26 -18.78 14.81
N THR A 127 -1.25 -19.60 14.52
CA THR A 127 0.00 -19.62 15.28
C THR A 127 0.72 -18.26 15.20
N ILE A 128 0.80 -17.68 14.00
CA ILE A 128 1.39 -16.36 13.76
C ILE A 128 0.60 -15.27 14.49
N LEU A 129 -0.73 -15.26 14.40
CA LEU A 129 -1.60 -14.29 15.07
C LEU A 129 -1.46 -14.35 16.60
N MET A 130 -1.42 -15.54 17.19
CA MET A 130 -1.23 -15.71 18.63
C MET A 130 0.12 -15.13 19.09
N LYS A 131 1.20 -15.41 18.37
CA LYS A 131 2.53 -14.85 18.65
C LYS A 131 2.53 -13.33 18.51
N ALA A 132 1.96 -12.80 17.42
CA ALA A 132 1.86 -11.37 17.17
C ALA A 132 1.05 -10.64 18.27
N LYS A 133 -0.01 -11.27 18.77
CA LYS A 133 -0.80 -10.77 19.90
C LYS A 133 0.00 -10.77 21.20
N ALA A 134 0.70 -11.87 21.50
CA ALA A 134 1.54 -11.97 22.70
C ALA A 134 2.67 -10.92 22.71
N LEU A 135 3.20 -10.57 21.53
CA LEU A 135 4.22 -9.52 21.34
C LEU A 135 3.64 -8.10 21.31
N GLY A 136 2.31 -7.93 21.36
CA GLY A 136 1.65 -6.62 21.30
C GLY A 136 1.75 -5.90 19.94
N ILE A 137 2.14 -6.60 18.87
CA ILE A 137 2.25 -6.01 17.52
C ILE A 137 0.93 -6.10 16.74
N TYR A 138 -0.01 -6.92 17.20
CA TYR A 138 -1.37 -7.09 16.68
C TYR A 138 -2.38 -7.17 17.83
N ASP A 139 -3.53 -6.50 17.68
CA ASP A 139 -4.64 -6.45 18.61
C ASP A 139 -5.89 -7.08 17.96
N SER A 140 -6.29 -8.24 18.47
CA SER A 140 -7.43 -9.01 17.95
C SER A 140 -8.81 -8.41 18.29
N SER A 141 -8.88 -7.41 19.17
CA SER A 141 -10.15 -6.75 19.51
C SER A 141 -10.56 -5.70 18.48
N LYS A 142 -9.64 -5.28 17.62
CA LYS A 142 -9.88 -4.28 16.58
C LYS A 142 -10.28 -4.97 15.28
N PRO A 143 -11.48 -4.71 14.74
CA PRO A 143 -11.93 -5.32 13.51
C PRO A 143 -11.13 -4.79 12.31
N VAL A 144 -10.92 -5.64 11.33
CA VAL A 144 -10.42 -5.23 10.01
C VAL A 144 -11.58 -4.58 9.24
N PRO A 145 -11.42 -3.35 8.71
CA PRO A 145 -12.47 -2.69 7.94
C PRO A 145 -12.92 -3.54 6.75
N THR A 146 -14.23 -3.67 6.56
CA THR A 146 -14.80 -4.36 5.40
C THR A 146 -14.50 -3.66 4.07
N THR A 147 -14.06 -2.40 4.13
CA THR A 147 -13.59 -1.63 2.97
C THR A 147 -12.16 -1.96 2.56
N TYR A 148 -11.44 -2.79 3.33
CA TYR A 148 -10.10 -3.23 2.97
C TYR A 148 -10.09 -3.87 1.57
N CYS A 149 -9.01 -3.57 0.82
CA CYS A 149 -8.94 -3.79 -0.63
C CYS A 149 -9.08 -5.28 -0.99
N GLY A 150 -10.33 -5.69 -1.26
CA GLY A 150 -10.66 -7.04 -1.68
C GLY A 150 -10.49 -8.09 -0.57
N LEU A 151 -11.11 -7.83 0.61
CA LEU A 151 -11.28 -8.74 1.77
C LEU A 151 -10.48 -10.05 1.68
N VAL A 152 -9.44 -10.11 2.51
CA VAL A 152 -8.51 -11.23 2.69
C VAL A 152 -9.14 -12.40 3.44
#